data_AF-A0A374THQ2-F1
#
_entry.id   AF-A0A374THQ2-F1
#
_cell.length_a   1.000
_cell.length_b   1.000
_cell.length_c   1.000
_cell.angle_alpha   90.00
_cell.angle_beta   90.00
_cell.angle_gamma   90.00
#
_symmetry.space_group_name_H-M   'P 1'
#
loop_
_entity.id
_entity.type
_entity.pdbx_description
1 polymer ?
#
loop_
_entity_poly.entity_id
_entity_poly.type
_entity_poly.pdbx_seq_one_letter_code
_entity_poly.pdbx_strand_id
1 'polypeptide(L)'
;MGETKIDRRRRYTLSVIQEAFFALLAEVGFAKMTVADICRRADINRGTFYLHYEDKYALLDALIDEAPSSPMPRSCSTPIPKGAYWRYPLFTIPITHRDLRFRNTSLRALSFGGCG
;
A
#
# COMPACT_ATOMS: atom_id res chain seq x y z
N MET A 1 -20.22 -29.77 18.38
CA MET A 1 -20.27 -28.57 19.24
C MET A 1 -21.09 -27.51 18.56
N GLY A 2 -22.12 -26.97 19.20
CA GLY A 2 -22.98 -25.94 18.60
C GLY A 2 -22.50 -24.53 18.95
N GLU A 3 -22.16 -23.72 17.95
CA GLU A 3 -22.04 -22.27 18.11
C GLU A 3 -23.38 -21.71 18.62
N THR A 4 -23.36 -21.06 19.78
CA THR A 4 -24.55 -20.35 20.26
C THR A 4 -24.79 -19.13 19.38
N LYS A 5 -26.07 -18.79 19.15
CA LYS A 5 -26.48 -17.63 18.31
C LYS A 5 -25.81 -16.31 18.72
N ILE A 6 -25.40 -16.19 19.98
CA ILE A 6 -24.69 -15.03 20.54
C ILE A 6 -23.28 -14.90 19.96
N ASP A 7 -22.57 -16.01 19.77
CA ASP A 7 -21.21 -16.00 19.24
C ASP A 7 -21.15 -15.44 17.82
N ARG A 8 -22.09 -15.85 16.97
CA ARG A 8 -22.22 -15.33 15.59
C ARG A 8 -22.45 -13.82 15.53
N ARG A 9 -23.31 -13.28 16.40
CA ARG A 9 -23.54 -11.82 16.48
C ARG A 9 -22.30 -11.09 16.95
N ARG A 10 -21.60 -11.65 17.94
CA ARG A 10 -20.37 -11.07 18.48
C ARG A 10 -19.29 -10.98 17.41
N ARG A 11 -19.08 -12.06 16.67
CA ARG A 11 -18.15 -12.13 15.52
C ARG A 11 -18.50 -11.10 14.45
N TYR A 12 -19.78 -10.97 14.10
CA TYR A 12 -20.23 -9.96 13.15
C TYR A 12 -19.87 -8.54 13.61
N THR A 13 -20.16 -8.19 14.86
CA THR A 13 -19.81 -6.87 15.40
C THR A 13 -18.30 -6.61 15.36
N LEU A 14 -17.49 -7.62 15.69
CA LEU A 14 -16.03 -7.51 15.64
C LEU A 14 -15.54 -7.24 14.21
N SER A 15 -16.02 -8.00 13.21
CA SER A 15 -15.65 -7.79 11.81
C SER A 15 -15.98 -6.39 11.32
N VAL A 16 -17.19 -5.88 11.62
CA VAL A 16 -17.61 -4.53 11.21
C VAL A 16 -16.73 -3.44 11.85
N ILE A 17 -16.31 -3.62 13.10
CA ILE A 17 -15.38 -2.69 13.76
C ILE A 17 -14.02 -2.69 13.05
N GLN A 18 -13.49 -3.87 12.73
CA GLN A 18 -12.20 -4.00 12.04
C GLN A 18 -12.23 -3.34 10.65
N GLU A 19 -13.28 -3.59 9.86
CA GLU A 19 -13.45 -2.98 8.54
C GLU A 19 -13.52 -1.45 8.61
N ALA A 20 -14.32 -0.91 9.54
CA ALA A 20 -14.43 0.53 9.76
C ALA A 20 -13.09 1.16 10.17
N PHE A 21 -12.31 0.46 10.99
CA PHE A 21 -11.00 0.90 11.40
C PHE A 21 -10.03 1.00 10.22
N PHE A 22 -9.94 -0.03 9.37
CA PHE A 22 -9.07 0.00 8.20
C PHE A 22 -9.46 1.09 7.20
N ALA A 23 -10.76 1.33 7.00
CA ALA A 23 -11.24 2.42 6.15
C ALA A 23 -10.77 3.79 6.69
N LEU A 24 -10.94 4.05 7.99
CA LEU A 24 -10.50 5.30 8.62
C LEU A 24 -8.98 5.45 8.64
N LEU A 25 -8.26 4.33 8.79
CA LEU A 25 -6.80 4.30 8.73
C LEU A 25 -6.30 4.77 7.36
N ALA A 26 -6.97 4.35 6.27
CA ALA A 26 -6.63 4.73 4.91
C ALA A 26 -7.02 6.19 4.58
N GLU A 27 -8.14 6.67 5.11
CA GLU A 27 -8.66 8.01 4.81
C GLU A 27 -7.97 9.13 5.63
N VAL A 28 -7.86 8.95 6.94
CA VAL A 28 -7.46 10.03 7.88
C VAL A 28 -6.11 9.73 8.56
N GLY A 29 -5.82 8.45 8.79
CA GLY A 29 -4.64 7.98 9.50
C GLY A 29 -4.81 7.87 11.02
N PHE A 30 -3.96 7.04 11.63
CA PHE A 30 -4.07 6.60 13.03
C PHE A 30 -4.02 7.73 14.08
N ALA A 31 -3.23 8.78 13.83
CA ALA A 31 -3.07 9.89 14.77
C ALA A 31 -4.36 10.70 14.93
N LYS A 32 -5.10 10.92 13.82
CA LYS A 32 -6.27 11.79 13.76
C LYS A 32 -7.58 11.06 14.03
N MET A 33 -7.62 9.74 13.86
CA MET A 33 -8.84 8.97 14.09
C MET A 33 -9.25 8.95 15.58
N THR A 34 -10.55 9.02 15.84
CA THR A 34 -11.13 8.90 17.19
C THR A 34 -12.05 7.71 17.31
N VAL A 35 -12.31 7.26 18.54
CA VAL A 35 -13.29 6.20 18.83
C VAL A 35 -14.69 6.58 18.32
N ALA A 36 -15.03 7.88 18.34
CA ALA A 36 -16.30 8.37 17.83
C ALA A 36 -16.44 8.17 16.31
N ASP A 37 -15.37 8.41 15.55
CA ASP A 37 -15.37 8.21 14.09
C ASP A 37 -15.52 6.73 13.74
N ILE A 38 -14.81 5.86 14.48
CA ILE A 38 -14.92 4.39 14.31
C ILE A 38 -16.36 3.94 14.57
N CYS A 39 -16.97 4.38 15.66
CA CYS A 39 -18.36 4.04 15.98
C CYS A 39 -19.34 4.53 14.91
N ARG A 40 -19.11 5.74 14.38
CA ARG A 40 -19.96 6.33 13.33
C ARG A 40 -19.83 5.58 11.99
N ARG A 41 -18.64 5.11 11.67
CA ARG A 41 -18.36 4.37 10.42
C ARG A 41 -18.84 2.92 10.49
N ALA A 42 -18.71 2.28 11.66
CA ALA A 42 -19.17 0.92 11.93
C ALA A 42 -20.67 0.80 12.24
N ASP A 43 -21.41 1.92 12.35
CA ASP A 43 -22.81 1.96 12.77
C ASP A 43 -23.07 1.21 14.11
N ILE A 44 -22.20 1.45 15.09
CA ILE A 44 -22.32 0.84 16.42
C ILE A 44 -22.40 1.90 17.52
N ASN A 45 -23.03 1.51 18.63
CA ASN A 45 -23.05 2.35 19.81
C ASN A 45 -21.69 2.31 20.53
N ARG A 46 -21.28 3.43 21.14
CA ARG A 46 -20.01 3.52 21.90
C ARG A 46 -19.95 2.48 23.03
N GLY A 47 -21.07 2.23 23.70
CA GLY A 47 -21.15 1.20 24.74
C GLY A 47 -20.83 -0.20 24.21
N THR A 48 -21.19 -0.49 22.95
CA THR A 48 -20.86 -1.76 22.30
C THR A 48 -19.38 -1.86 21.97
N PHE A 49 -18.75 -0.76 21.56
CA PHE A 49 -17.29 -0.71 21.33
C PHE A 49 -16.52 -1.03 22.62
N TYR A 50 -16.87 -0.37 23.73
CA TYR A 50 -16.20 -0.55 25.02
C TYR A 50 -16.37 -1.95 25.65
N LEU A 51 -17.33 -2.76 25.18
CA LEU A 51 -17.45 -4.16 25.57
C LEU A 51 -16.37 -5.06 24.94
N HIS A 52 -15.73 -4.58 23.87
CA HIS A 52 -14.75 -5.34 23.09
C HIS A 52 -13.35 -4.76 23.20
N TYR A 53 -13.22 -3.43 23.23
CA TYR A 53 -11.94 -2.73 23.21
C TYR A 53 -11.97 -1.54 24.17
N GLU A 54 -10.92 -1.36 24.97
CA GLU A 54 -10.83 -0.22 25.89
C GLU A 54 -10.60 1.10 25.14
N ASP A 55 -9.78 1.07 24.07
CA ASP A 55 -9.46 2.25 23.26
C ASP A 55 -9.01 1.85 21.84
N LYS A 56 -8.78 2.83 20.97
CA LYS A 56 -8.29 2.61 19.59
C LYS A 56 -6.93 1.92 19.54
N TYR A 57 -6.09 2.07 20.58
CA TYR A 57 -4.83 1.34 20.70
C TYR A 57 -5.04 -0.15 21.01
N ALA A 58 -6.00 -0.48 21.89
CA ALA A 58 -6.33 -1.88 22.20
C ALA A 58 -6.89 -2.62 20.97
N LEU A 59 -7.68 -1.92 20.16
CA LEU A 59 -8.12 -2.44 18.86
C LEU A 59 -6.95 -2.72 17.92
N LEU A 60 -5.96 -1.83 17.85
CA LEU A 60 -4.77 -2.04 17.04
C LEU A 60 -3.97 -3.26 17.53
N ASP A 61 -3.78 -3.40 18.83
CA ASP A 61 -3.05 -4.53 19.42
C ASP A 61 -3.72 -5.86 19.10
N ALA A 62 -5.05 -5.92 19.24
CA ALA A 62 -5.84 -7.10 18.87
C ALA A 62 -5.72 -7.45 17.37
N LEU A 63 -5.65 -6.45 16.49
CA LEU A 63 -5.44 -6.66 15.04
C LEU A 63 -4.02 -7.17 14.73
N ILE A 64 -3.02 -6.76 15.51
CA ILE A 64 -1.64 -7.21 15.37
C ILE A 64 -1.49 -8.66 15.86
N ASP A 65 -2.17 -9.02 16.94
CA ASP A 65 -2.19 -10.39 17.48
C ASP A 65 -2.95 -11.37 16.57
N GLU A 66 -4.08 -10.93 16.00
CA GLU A 66 -4.88 -11.74 15.08
C GLU A 66 -4.18 -11.97 13.73
N ALA A 67 -3.31 -11.04 13.30
CA ALA A 67 -2.44 -11.32 12.18
C ALA A 67 -1.62 -12.56 12.57
N PRO A 68 -1.79 -13.72 11.88
CA PRO A 68 -0.95 -14.86 12.16
C PRO A 68 0.45 -14.32 12.06
N SER A 69 1.20 -14.46 13.15
CA SER A 69 2.61 -14.13 13.21
C SER A 69 3.29 -15.02 12.18
N SER A 70 3.14 -14.66 10.90
CA SER A 70 4.08 -14.96 9.87
C SER A 70 5.31 -14.34 10.46
N PRO A 71 6.27 -15.15 10.95
CA PRO A 71 7.54 -14.57 11.31
C PRO A 71 7.92 -13.81 10.05
N MET A 72 8.00 -12.48 10.18
CA MET A 72 8.68 -11.61 9.23
C MET A 72 9.77 -12.46 8.62
N PRO A 73 9.79 -12.76 7.30
CA PRO A 73 10.77 -13.70 6.77
C PRO A 73 12.13 -13.19 7.23
N ARG A 74 12.68 -13.86 8.25
CA ARG A 74 13.97 -13.52 8.81
C ARG A 74 14.89 -13.80 7.64
N SER A 75 15.56 -12.75 7.19
CA SER A 75 16.34 -12.69 5.95
C SER A 75 15.51 -12.44 4.67
N CYS A 76 15.38 -11.17 4.34
CA CYS A 76 15.84 -10.76 3.02
C CYS A 76 17.36 -10.55 3.13
N SER A 77 18.12 -11.64 3.23
CA SER A 77 19.52 -11.64 2.80
C SER A 77 19.52 -11.69 1.28
N THR A 78 18.94 -10.68 0.62
CA THR A 78 19.42 -10.38 -0.72
C THR A 78 20.68 -9.54 -0.53
N PRO A 79 21.84 -9.98 -1.04
CA PRO A 79 22.96 -9.07 -1.15
C PRO A 79 22.51 -7.92 -2.04
N ILE A 80 22.49 -6.70 -1.49
CA ILE A 80 22.36 -5.48 -2.29
C ILE A 80 23.49 -5.56 -3.33
N PRO A 81 23.20 -5.68 -4.65
CA PRO A 81 24.27 -5.77 -5.62
C PRO A 81 25.00 -4.43 -5.63
N LYS A 82 26.22 -4.41 -5.07
CA LYS A 82 27.14 -3.27 -5.23
C LYS A 82 27.49 -3.17 -6.71
N GLY A 83 26.78 -2.32 -7.47
CA GLY A 83 27.14 -2.07 -8.87
C GLY A 83 26.06 -1.51 -9.80
N ALA A 84 24.78 -1.39 -9.40
CA ALA A 84 23.72 -0.95 -10.32
C ALA A 84 23.45 0.57 -10.30
N TYR A 85 24.49 1.40 -10.23
CA TYR A 85 24.40 2.87 -10.28
C TYR A 85 25.13 3.44 -11.52
N TRP A 86 24.88 2.88 -12.71
CA TRP A 86 25.42 3.42 -13.98
C TRP A 86 24.35 3.66 -15.05
N ARG A 87 23.07 3.73 -14.66
CA ARG A 87 21.98 4.07 -15.59
C ARG A 87 21.12 5.24 -15.10
N TYR A 88 21.76 6.23 -14.52
CA TYR A 88 21.21 7.59 -14.51
C TYR A 88 22.14 8.41 -15.39
N PRO A 89 21.74 8.77 -16.63
CA PRO A 89 22.50 9.74 -17.38
C PRO A 89 22.37 11.07 -16.64
N LEU A 90 23.42 11.44 -15.93
CA LEU A 90 23.69 12.81 -15.50
C LEU A 90 23.94 13.65 -16.76
N PHE A 91 22.91 13.86 -17.59
CA PHE A 91 23.00 14.78 -18.71
C PHE A 91 21.62 15.29 -19.12
N THR A 92 21.11 16.22 -18.34
CA THR A 92 20.30 17.30 -18.90
C THR A 92 20.63 18.53 -18.08
N ILE A 93 21.52 19.40 -18.59
CA ILE A 93 21.18 20.80 -18.82
C ILE A 93 21.99 21.31 -20.05
N PRO A 94 21.31 21.90 -21.05
CA PRO A 94 21.92 22.55 -22.21
C PRO A 94 22.40 23.97 -21.88
N ILE A 95 23.54 24.40 -22.43
CA ILE A 95 23.97 25.82 -22.36
C ILE A 95 24.75 26.22 -23.63
N THR A 96 24.03 26.91 -24.52
CA THR A 96 24.49 27.97 -25.46
C THR A 96 25.56 27.70 -26.54
N HIS A 97 25.08 27.65 -27.80
CA HIS A 97 25.48 28.48 -28.96
C HIS A 97 26.93 28.44 -29.49
N ARG A 98 27.17 27.62 -30.54
CA ARG A 98 28.07 27.84 -31.73
C ARG A 98 28.35 26.48 -32.39
N ASP A 99 27.59 26.03 -33.39
CA ASP A 99 27.63 26.38 -34.80
C ASP A 99 28.31 25.28 -35.67
N LEU A 100 27.63 24.97 -36.78
CA LEU A 100 28.13 24.34 -38.02
C LEU A 100 28.60 22.87 -38.05
N ARG A 101 27.64 21.96 -38.33
CA ARG A 101 27.65 21.13 -39.56
C ARG A 101 26.36 20.33 -39.71
N PHE A 102 25.25 21.05 -39.88
CA PHE A 102 24.07 20.51 -40.55
C PHE A 102 24.23 20.77 -42.05
N ARG A 103 24.77 19.78 -42.77
CA ARG A 103 24.62 19.67 -44.23
C ARG A 103 24.04 18.30 -44.54
N ASN A 104 22.71 18.30 -44.55
CA ASN A 104 21.83 17.62 -45.49
C ASN A 104 22.51 16.78 -46.59
N THR A 105 22.18 15.49 -46.67
CA THR A 105 22.04 14.66 -47.89
C THR A 105 21.37 13.35 -47.42
N SER A 106 20.05 13.25 -47.47
CA SER A 106 19.28 12.83 -48.64
C SER A 106 19.40 11.32 -48.94
N LEU A 107 18.24 10.66 -48.86
CA LEU A 107 17.78 9.51 -49.64
C LEU A 107 18.71 8.29 -49.86
N ARG A 108 18.27 7.15 -49.31
CA ARG A 108 18.14 5.84 -49.98
C ARG A 108 17.42 4.90 -49.01
N ALA A 109 16.16 4.50 -49.15
CA ALA A 109 15.50 3.86 -50.30
C ALA A 109 16.31 2.68 -50.86
N LEU A 110 16.09 1.49 -50.28
CA LEU A 110 16.27 0.13 -50.82
C LEU A 110 15.52 -0.77 -49.81
N SER A 111 14.25 -1.12 -49.98
CA SER A 111 13.69 -2.05 -50.97
C SER A 111 14.40 -3.39 -50.97
N PHE A 112 13.76 -4.42 -50.39
CA PHE A 112 13.76 -5.85 -50.73
C PHE A 112 12.89 -6.51 -49.62
N GLY A 113 11.74 -7.15 -49.83
CA GLY A 113 11.19 -7.78 -51.03
C GLY A 113 11.46 -9.29 -51.02
N GLY A 114 10.44 -10.09 -50.70
CA GLY A 114 10.33 -11.54 -50.98
C GLY A 114 11.10 -12.46 -50.03
N CYS A 115 10.76 -13.73 -49.79
CA CYS A 115 9.74 -14.72 -50.18
C CYS A 115 9.80 -15.76 -49.03
N GLY A 116 8.84 -16.63 -48.71
CA GLY A 116 7.64 -17.17 -49.31
C GLY A 116 7.16 -18.29 -48.37
#